data_AF-A0A124SPN4-F1
#
_entry.id   AF-A0A124SPN4-F1
#
_cell.length_a   1.000
_cell.length_b   1.000
_cell.length_c   1.000
_cell.angle_alpha   90.00
_cell.angle_beta   90.00
_cell.angle_gamma   90.00
#
_symmetry.space_group_name_H-M   'P 1'
#
loop_
_entity.id
_entity.type
_entity.pdbx_description
1 polymer ?
#
loop_
_entity_poly.entity_id
_entity_poly.type
_entity_poly.pdbx_seq_one_letter_code
_entity_poly.pdbx_strand_id
1 'polypeptide(L)'
;MNLLEAMRVYVAVVERGGLSGAASELRLDEAQVSERIDCLERYLGCRLLLCREHDDVACSDAGVAFHVCCRRTLSAVEQAIGAAGPHAPAVPDTRVAHDTETVHAAARDAAFPPPGAVQASSTRLSP
;
A
#
# COMPACT_ATOMS: atom_id res chain seq x y z
N MET A 1 18.18 -4.99 4.05
CA MET A 1 16.88 -4.52 4.58
C MET A 1 15.78 -4.83 3.57
N ASN A 2 14.62 -5.33 4.01
CA ASN A 2 13.42 -5.39 3.18
C ASN A 2 12.59 -4.12 3.42
N LEU A 3 12.50 -3.25 2.41
CA LEU A 3 11.89 -1.93 2.56
C LEU A 3 10.38 -1.98 2.83
N LEU A 4 9.64 -2.88 2.18
CA LEU A 4 8.19 -3.01 2.40
C LEU A 4 7.88 -3.50 3.81
N GLU A 5 8.65 -4.46 4.31
CA GLU A 5 8.52 -4.89 5.72
C GLU A 5 8.87 -3.75 6.68
N ALA A 6 9.96 -3.02 6.43
CA ALA A 6 10.34 -1.88 7.26
C ALA A 6 9.26 -0.78 7.26
N MET A 7 8.62 -0.51 6.13
CA MET A 7 7.48 0.42 6.05
C MET A 7 6.28 -0.06 6.87
N ARG A 8 5.95 -1.36 6.84
CA ARG A 8 4.87 -1.93 7.67
C ARG A 8 5.17 -1.80 9.16
N VAL A 9 6.40 -2.10 9.54
CA VAL A 9 6.88 -1.96 10.93
C VAL A 9 6.79 -0.50 11.39
N TYR A 10 7.26 0.43 10.56
CA TYR A 10 7.17 1.86 10.84
C TYR A 10 5.73 2.34 11.03
N VAL A 11 4.82 1.99 10.11
CA VAL A 11 3.40 2.35 10.24
C VAL A 11 2.80 1.79 11.53
N ALA A 12 3.06 0.53 11.86
CA ALA A 12 2.56 -0.06 13.10
C ALA A 12 3.07 0.66 14.35
N VAL A 13 4.35 1.07 14.38
CA VAL A 13 4.91 1.84 15.50
C VAL A 13 4.24 3.19 15.64
N VAL A 14 4.00 3.90 14.53
CA VAL A 14 3.34 5.21 14.54
C VAL A 14 1.87 5.11 14.94
N GLU A 15 1.14 4.11 14.45
CA GLU A 15 -0.29 3.93 14.75
C GLU A 15 -0.53 3.41 16.18
N ARG A 16 0.39 2.62 16.72
CA ARG A 16 0.34 2.13 18.11
C ARG A 16 0.94 3.09 19.13
N GLY A 17 1.71 4.08 18.67
CA GLY A 17 2.39 5.04 19.53
C GLY A 17 3.57 4.48 20.31
N GLY A 18 4.08 3.30 19.95
CA GLY A 18 5.13 2.62 20.70
C GLY A 18 5.66 1.35 20.04
N LEU A 19 6.88 0.94 20.42
CA LEU A 19 7.55 -0.26 19.90
C LEU A 19 6.86 -1.55 20.38
N SER A 20 6.45 -1.59 21.65
CA SER A 20 5.76 -2.73 22.26
C SER A 20 4.41 -3.04 21.59
N GLY A 21 3.63 -1.99 21.28
CA GLY A 21 2.36 -2.14 20.57
C GLY A 21 2.54 -2.70 19.16
N ALA A 22 3.55 -2.22 18.43
CA ALA A 22 3.88 -2.74 17.10
C ALA A 22 4.43 -4.16 17.12
N ALA A 23 5.29 -4.48 18.09
CA ALA A 23 5.84 -5.82 18.30
C ALA A 23 4.72 -6.85 18.53
N SER A 24 3.74 -6.50 19.37
CA SER A 24 2.57 -7.33 19.66
C SER A 24 1.69 -7.56 18.43
N GLU A 25 1.47 -6.53 17.62
CA GLU A 25 0.68 -6.63 16.39
C GLU A 25 1.35 -7.49 15.32
N LEU A 26 2.65 -7.27 15.12
CA LEU A 26 3.43 -7.93 14.07
C LEU A 26 3.96 -9.31 14.49
N ARG A 27 3.73 -9.72 15.76
CA ARG A 27 4.28 -10.93 16.37
C ARG A 27 5.81 -11.00 16.27
N LEU A 28 6.46 -9.86 16.48
CA LEU A 28 7.91 -9.70 16.48
C LEU A 28 8.40 -9.34 17.88
N ASP A 29 9.69 -9.54 18.15
CA ASP A 29 10.31 -8.99 19.35
C ASP A 29 10.57 -7.50 19.20
N GLU A 30 10.53 -6.76 20.30
CA GLU A 30 10.80 -5.32 20.33
C GLU A 30 12.19 -4.98 19.76
N ALA A 31 13.19 -5.83 20.03
CA ALA A 31 14.54 -5.69 19.46
C ALA A 31 14.53 -5.77 17.92
N GLN A 32 13.72 -6.65 17.33
CA GLN A 32 13.61 -6.78 15.88
C GLN A 32 12.87 -5.60 15.25
N VAL A 33 11.89 -5.04 15.96
CA VAL A 33 11.19 -3.81 15.56
C VAL A 33 12.18 -2.64 15.58
N SER A 34 12.91 -2.44 16.69
CA SER A 34 13.92 -1.39 16.81
C SER A 34 14.98 -1.50 15.72
N GLU A 35 15.56 -2.68 15.50
CA GLU A 35 16.59 -2.89 14.48
C GLU A 35 16.09 -2.53 13.07
N ARG A 36 14.83 -2.89 12.76
CA ARG A 36 14.23 -2.58 11.45
C ARG A 36 13.98 -1.08 11.28
N ILE A 37 13.54 -0.39 12.32
CA ILE A 37 13.43 1.08 12.31
C ILE A 37 14.83 1.71 12.15
N ASP A 38 15.82 1.27 12.90
CA ASP A 38 17.19 1.78 12.82
C ASP A 38 17.81 1.57 11.43
N CYS A 39 17.54 0.42 10.79
CA CYS A 39 17.94 0.18 9.40
C CYS A 39 17.24 1.14 8.43
N LEU A 40 15.97 1.43 8.66
CA LEU A 40 15.17 2.31 7.83
C LEU A 40 15.62 3.77 7.94
N GLU A 41 15.83 4.26 9.15
CA GLU A 41 16.37 5.60 9.40
C GLU A 41 17.77 5.76 8.78
N ARG A 42 18.63 4.74 8.91
CA ARG A 42 19.96 4.73 8.26
C ARG A 42 19.86 4.75 6.74
N TYR A 43 18.90 4.03 6.16
CA TYR A 43 18.70 3.99 4.71
C TYR A 43 18.20 5.33 4.18
N LEU A 44 17.31 5.99 4.91
CA LEU A 44 16.75 7.30 4.54
C LEU A 44 17.70 8.46 4.88
N GLY A 45 18.66 8.25 5.78
CA GLY A 45 19.59 9.27 6.25
C GLY A 45 18.95 10.29 7.19
N CYS A 46 17.78 10.00 7.76
CA CYS A 46 17.06 10.90 8.67
C CYS A 46 16.36 10.12 9.79
N ARG A 47 16.14 10.82 10.91
CA ARG A 47 15.38 10.33 12.06
C ARG A 47 13.89 10.47 11.77
N LEU A 48 13.15 9.37 11.81
CA LEU A 48 11.70 9.34 11.64
C LEU A 48 10.98 9.37 13.00
N LEU A 49 11.59 8.74 14.01
CA LEU A 49 11.04 8.67 15.37
C LEU A 49 11.89 9.50 16.34
N LEU A 50 11.20 10.15 17.27
CA LEU A 50 11.75 10.89 18.39
C LEU A 50 11.29 10.16 19.66
N CYS A 51 12.20 9.47 20.33
CA CYS A 51 11.90 8.80 21.60
C CYS A 51 11.81 9.86 22.69
N ARG A 52 10.63 10.07 23.29
CA ARG A 52 10.48 11.12 24.31
C ARG A 52 10.75 10.61 25.72
N GLU A 53 10.28 9.44 26.11
CA GLU A 53 10.66 8.75 27.35
C GLU A 53 9.91 7.41 27.41
N HIS A 54 10.66 6.30 27.41
CA HIS A 54 10.30 4.90 27.75
C HIS A 54 9.06 4.19 27.16
N ASP A 55 8.16 4.87 26.46
CA ASP A 55 7.10 4.26 25.63
C ASP A 55 6.48 5.28 24.67
N ASP A 56 6.64 6.59 24.93
CA ASP A 56 6.07 7.65 24.10
C ASP A 56 6.95 7.92 22.87
N VAL A 57 6.51 7.40 21.73
CA VAL A 57 7.14 7.60 20.44
C VAL A 57 6.47 8.77 19.72
N ALA A 58 7.22 9.85 19.53
CA ALA A 58 6.79 10.97 18.70
C ALA A 58 7.36 10.85 17.28
N CYS A 59 6.61 11.28 16.26
CA CYS A 59 7.14 11.37 14.90
C CYS A 59 7.87 12.70 14.69
N SER A 60 8.98 12.67 13.95
CA SER A 60 9.57 13.89 13.39
C SER A 60 8.73 14.41 12.21
N ASP A 61 8.97 15.64 11.77
CA ASP A 61 8.30 16.20 10.57
C ASP A 61 8.51 15.31 9.33
N ALA A 62 9.74 14.79 9.16
CA ALA A 62 10.08 13.83 8.12
C ALA A 62 9.32 12.50 8.32
N GLY A 63 9.20 12.04 9.57
CA GLY A 63 8.41 10.87 9.93
C GLY A 63 6.94 11.00 9.55
N VAL A 64 6.29 12.13 9.84
CA VAL A 64 4.89 12.38 9.48
C VAL A 64 4.69 12.34 7.96
N ALA A 65 5.57 13.01 7.20
CA ALA A 65 5.51 12.98 5.73
C ALA A 65 5.74 11.56 5.19
N PHE A 66 6.71 10.84 5.74
CA PHE A 66 7.03 9.48 5.33
C PHE A 66 5.89 8.51 5.65
N HIS A 67 5.24 8.64 6.80
CA HIS A 67 4.08 7.82 7.20
C HIS A 67 2.93 7.89 6.18
N VAL A 68 2.60 9.09 5.69
CA VAL A 68 1.57 9.28 4.66
C VAL A 68 1.95 8.56 3.36
N CYS A 69 3.22 8.65 2.96
CA CYS A 69 3.74 7.95 1.78
C CYS A 69 3.73 6.43 1.96
N CYS A 70 4.08 5.91 3.13
CA CYS A 70 4.05 4.49 3.46
C CYS A 70 2.64 3.94 3.33
N ARG A 71 1.64 4.58 3.94
CA ARG A 71 0.24 4.12 3.87
C ARG A 71 -0.27 4.04 2.43
N ARG A 72 0.03 5.04 1.61
CA ARG A 72 -0.32 5.03 0.17
C ARG A 72 0.36 3.89 -0.58
N THR A 73 1.65 3.69 -0.32
CA THR A 73 2.44 2.64 -0.99
C THR A 73 1.95 1.25 -0.61
N LEU A 74 1.74 1.00 0.69
CA LEU A 74 1.24 -0.28 1.17
C LEU A 74 -0.16 -0.59 0.63
N SER A 75 -1.04 0.41 0.60
CA SER A 75 -2.37 0.26 -0.02
C SER A 75 -2.29 -0.04 -1.52
N ALA A 76 -1.38 0.61 -2.27
CA ALA A 76 -1.18 0.31 -3.68
C ALA A 76 -0.68 -1.12 -3.91
N VAL A 77 0.22 -1.61 -3.03
CA VAL A 77 0.70 -2.99 -3.07
C VAL A 77 -0.43 -3.97 -2.78
N GLU A 78 -1.26 -3.72 -1.77
CA GLU A 78 -2.43 -4.56 -1.47
C GLU A 78 -3.42 -4.60 -2.62
N GLN A 79 -3.70 -3.46 -3.27
CA GLN A 79 -4.54 -3.39 -4.46
C GLN A 79 -3.95 -4.20 -5.62
N ALA A 80 -2.63 -4.10 -5.85
CA ALA A 80 -1.95 -4.88 -6.88
C ALA A 80 -2.04 -6.39 -6.61
N ILE A 81 -1.88 -6.81 -5.35
CA ILE A 81 -2.04 -8.21 -4.93
C ILE A 81 -3.49 -8.68 -5.16
N GLY A 82 -4.49 -7.85 -4.82
CA GLY A 82 -5.90 -8.17 -5.06
C GLY A 82 -6.25 -8.27 -6.54
N ALA A 83 -5.69 -7.40 -7.38
CA ALA A 83 -5.89 -7.40 -8.83
C ALA A 83 -5.23 -8.61 -9.52
N ALA A 84 -4.12 -9.11 -8.96
CA ALA A 84 -3.46 -10.32 -9.45
C ALA A 84 -4.29 -11.61 -9.22
N GLY A 85 -5.35 -11.53 -8.39
CA GLY A 85 -6.28 -12.61 -8.09
C GLY A 85 -5.68 -13.76 -7.28
N PRO A 86 -6.50 -14.58 -6.58
CA PRO A 86 -6.00 -15.86 -6.08
C PRO A 86 -5.52 -16.65 -7.29
N HIS A 87 -4.32 -17.21 -7.22
CA HIS A 87 -3.85 -18.21 -8.19
C HIS A 87 -4.67 -19.50 -8.01
N ALA A 88 -5.96 -19.46 -8.32
CA ALA A 88 -6.68 -20.67 -8.65
C ALA A 88 -6.18 -21.06 -10.04
N PRO A 89 -5.55 -22.25 -10.24
CA PRO A 89 -5.41 -22.75 -11.58
C PRO A 89 -6.83 -22.88 -12.12
N ALA A 90 -7.18 -22.02 -13.08
CA ALA A 90 -8.28 -22.30 -13.96
C ALA A 90 -7.91 -23.61 -14.67
N VAL A 91 -8.38 -24.73 -14.12
CA VAL A 91 -8.52 -25.96 -14.86
C VAL A 91 -9.84 -25.77 -15.59
N PRO A 92 -9.84 -25.43 -16.90
CA PRO A 92 -11.07 -25.52 -17.67
C PRO A 92 -11.37 -27.02 -17.81
N ASP A 93 -12.16 -27.56 -16.88
CA ASP A 93 -12.85 -28.84 -17.07
C ASP A 93 -13.76 -28.69 -18.30
N THR A 94 -13.16 -28.96 -19.45
CA THR A 94 -13.82 -28.93 -20.73
C THR A 94 -14.39 -30.32 -20.95
N ARG A 95 -15.70 -30.44 -20.73
CA ARG A 95 -16.69 -31.44 -21.22
C ARG A 95 -17.71 -31.61 -20.08
N VAL A 96 -18.99 -31.32 -20.26
CA VAL A 96 -19.90 -32.01 -21.18
C VAL A 96 -21.12 -31.12 -21.53
N ALA A 97 -21.45 -31.17 -22.82
CA ALA A 97 -22.73 -31.00 -23.51
C ALA A 97 -23.76 -29.95 -23.08
N HIS A 98 -24.10 -29.14 -24.08
CA HIS A 98 -25.31 -28.36 -24.25
C HIS A 98 -26.58 -29.10 -23.83
N ASP A 99 -27.45 -28.42 -23.09
CA ASP A 99 -28.88 -28.40 -23.42
C ASP A 99 -29.45 -27.01 -23.12
N THR A 100 -30.26 -26.57 -24.07
CA THR A 100 -30.81 -25.22 -24.24
C THR A 100 -31.84 -24.86 -23.19
N GLU A 101 -31.76 -23.65 -22.60
CA GLU A 101 -32.95 -22.79 -22.53
C GLU A 101 -32.62 -21.31 -22.33
N THR A 102 -32.98 -20.55 -23.37
CA THR A 102 -33.23 -19.12 -23.44
C THR A 102 -34.33 -18.75 -22.42
N VAL A 103 -34.24 -17.75 -21.54
CA VAL A 103 -34.64 -16.34 -21.75
C VAL A 103 -34.58 -15.65 -20.36
N HIS A 104 -33.90 -14.51 -20.22
CA HIS A 104 -34.56 -13.23 -19.91
C HIS A 104 -33.56 -12.06 -19.98
N ALA A 105 -33.94 -11.09 -20.79
CA ALA A 105 -33.25 -9.83 -21.01
C ALA A 105 -33.52 -8.83 -19.88
N ALA A 106 -32.51 -8.00 -19.58
CA ALA A 106 -32.63 -6.56 -19.26
C ALA A 106 -31.23 -6.07 -18.87
N ALA A 107 -30.45 -5.58 -19.82
CA ALA A 107 -30.36 -4.15 -20.10
C ALA A 107 -30.10 -3.30 -18.84
N ARG A 108 -28.84 -2.89 -18.62
CA ARG A 108 -28.49 -1.47 -18.44
C ARG A 108 -27.09 -1.20 -19.00
N ASP A 109 -27.14 -0.40 -20.06
CA ASP A 109 -26.10 0.39 -20.67
C ASP A 109 -25.28 1.18 -19.63
N ALA A 110 -23.95 1.13 -19.73
CA ALA A 110 -23.06 2.14 -19.16
C ALA A 110 -21.77 2.19 -19.99
N ALA A 111 -21.86 2.95 -21.07
CA ALA A 111 -20.72 3.47 -21.80
C ALA A 111 -19.69 4.10 -20.85
N PHE A 112 -18.45 3.63 -20.90
CA PHE A 112 -17.30 4.32 -20.32
C PHE A 112 -16.65 5.16 -21.43
N PRO A 113 -16.86 6.50 -21.47
CA PRO A 113 -16.05 7.33 -22.33
C PRO A 113 -14.62 7.42 -21.76
N PRO A 114 -13.56 7.29 -22.58
CA PRO A 114 -12.19 7.45 -22.12
C PRO A 114 -11.90 8.94 -21.84
N PRO A 115 -11.45 9.34 -20.64
CA PRO A 115 -10.91 10.66 -20.41
C PRO A 115 -9.44 10.69 -20.84
N GLY A 116 -9.11 11.45 -21.90
CA GLY A 116 -7.72 11.66 -22.27
C GLY A 116 -7.43 12.34 -23.62
N ALA A 117 -8.35 13.13 -24.18
CA ALA A 117 -8.01 14.04 -25.28
C ALA A 117 -7.60 15.41 -24.71
N VAL A 118 -6.34 15.78 -24.97
CA VAL A 118 -5.77 17.13 -25.19
C VAL A 118 -5.96 18.16 -24.04
N GLN A 119 -4.90 18.79 -23.50
CA GLN A 119 -4.30 19.97 -24.12
C GLN A 119 -2.80 20.12 -23.90
N ALA A 120 -2.08 20.18 -25.02
CA ALA A 120 -0.82 20.89 -25.14
C ALA A 120 -1.11 22.39 -25.18
N SER A 121 -0.41 23.20 -24.37
CA SER A 121 -0.26 24.65 -24.59
C SER A 121 0.94 25.15 -23.80
N SER A 122 2.08 25.22 -24.46
CA SER A 122 3.21 26.06 -24.07
C SER A 122 4.03 26.41 -25.31
N THR A 123 3.48 27.31 -26.13
CA THR A 123 4.29 28.07 -27.08
C THR A 123 4.47 29.47 -26.48
N ARG A 124 5.70 29.73 -26.04
CA ARG A 124 6.22 31.08 -25.81
C ARG A 124 6.32 31.77 -27.18
N LEU A 125 5.81 32.99 -27.32
CA LEU A 125 6.57 34.16 -27.76
C LEU A 125 5.65 35.39 -27.91
N SER A 126 6.01 36.48 -27.24
CA SER A 126 5.70 37.88 -27.54
C SER A 126 6.56 38.73 -26.59
N PRO A 127 6.84 40.02 -26.87
CA PRO A 127 6.15 40.94 -27.79
C PRO A 127 6.86 41.21 -29.12
#